data_AF-A0A0W1CMI3-F1
#
_entry.id   AF-A0A0W1CMI3-F1
#
_cell.length_a   1.000
_cell.length_b   1.000
_cell.length_c   1.000
_cell.angle_alpha   90.00
_cell.angle_beta   90.00
_cell.angle_gamma   90.00
#
_symmetry.space_group_name_H-M   'P 1'
#
loop_
_entity.id
_entity.type
_entity.pdbx_description
1 polymer ?
#
loop_
_entity_poly.entity_id
_entity_poly.type
_entity_poly.pdbx_seq_one_letter_code
_entity_poly.pdbx_strand_id
1 'polypeptide(L)'
;MLQGLRGAPDVSTDTCFEQGPGIIPPEQEEGKPLTPRGTVFKSWEPIERSYGDQTALLEFAPQYWLNPEDIGETVRNTRDPHRLNGCCGLDGCDGPNQICGCGAQIGTLRTDCWTPHLFVPDPTTTNWIEE
;
A
#
# COMPACT_ATOMS: atom_id res chain seq x y z
N MET A 1 -46.58 -0.06 -15.11
CA MET A 1 -45.47 -0.34 -16.04
C MET A 1 -44.40 0.72 -15.83
N LEU A 2 -43.25 0.32 -15.32
CA LEU A 2 -42.06 1.18 -15.23
C LEU A 2 -41.46 1.38 -16.61
N GLN A 3 -40.90 2.57 -16.87
CA GLN A 3 -39.59 2.72 -17.50
C GLN A 3 -39.06 4.13 -17.19
N GLY A 4 -38.08 4.17 -16.27
CA GLY A 4 -37.33 5.35 -15.89
C GLY A 4 -35.97 5.40 -16.58
N LEU A 5 -35.68 6.58 -17.12
CA LEU A 5 -34.42 7.34 -17.03
C LEU A 5 -33.09 6.57 -17.13
N ARG A 6 -32.38 6.81 -18.24
CA ARG A 6 -30.93 6.62 -18.35
C ARG A 6 -30.23 7.69 -17.49
N GLY A 7 -29.63 7.26 -16.39
CA GLY A 7 -28.68 8.05 -15.59
C GLY A 7 -27.24 7.68 -15.98
N ALA A 8 -26.37 8.69 -16.07
CA ALA A 8 -24.93 8.56 -16.23
C ALA A 8 -24.32 7.74 -15.06
N PRO A 9 -23.13 7.13 -15.23
CA PRO A 9 -22.44 6.47 -14.12
C PRO A 9 -22.07 7.52 -13.06
N ASP A 10 -22.61 7.29 -11.86
CA ASP A 10 -22.42 8.05 -10.65
C ASP A 10 -20.97 7.90 -10.15
N VAL A 11 -20.30 9.04 -9.91
CA VAL A 11 -18.99 9.08 -9.27
C VAL A 11 -19.25 8.91 -7.78
N SER A 12 -19.24 7.66 -7.34
CA SER A 12 -19.31 7.30 -5.92
C SER A 12 -18.00 7.67 -5.24
N THR A 13 -18.04 8.74 -4.46
CA THR A 13 -17.06 9.06 -3.42
C THR A 13 -17.18 8.03 -2.30
N ASP A 14 -16.44 6.92 -2.42
CA ASP A 14 -16.03 5.99 -1.35
C ASP A 14 -15.74 4.63 -2.00
N THR A 15 -14.47 4.36 -2.29
CA THR A 15 -14.07 3.01 -2.72
C THR A 15 -12.77 2.62 -2.04
N CYS A 16 -12.86 2.23 -0.77
CA CYS A 16 -12.05 1.11 -0.30
C CYS A 16 -12.64 -0.14 -0.97
N PHE A 17 -11.92 -0.74 -1.93
CA PHE A 17 -12.33 -2.02 -2.52
C PHE A 17 -12.09 -3.13 -1.49
N GLU A 18 -13.06 -3.33 -0.61
CA GLU A 18 -13.19 -4.49 0.27
C GLU A 18 -13.57 -5.71 -0.58
N GLN A 19 -12.65 -6.64 -0.86
CA GLN A 19 -13.03 -7.81 -1.63
C GLN A 19 -12.33 -9.09 -1.16
N GLY A 20 -13.10 -10.18 -1.15
CA GLY A 20 -12.70 -11.53 -0.74
C GLY A 20 -11.92 -12.30 -1.83
N PRO A 21 -11.67 -13.60 -1.60
CA PRO A 21 -10.82 -14.42 -2.46
C PRO A 21 -11.33 -14.47 -3.91
N GLY A 22 -10.50 -14.07 -4.87
CA GLY A 22 -10.81 -14.12 -6.32
C GLY A 22 -10.57 -12.82 -7.11
N ILE A 23 -10.21 -11.72 -6.46
CA ILE A 23 -9.82 -10.48 -7.14
C ILE A 23 -8.37 -10.57 -7.59
N ILE A 24 -8.14 -10.24 -8.86
CA ILE A 24 -6.81 -10.20 -9.46
C ILE A 24 -6.09 -8.96 -8.90
N PRO A 25 -4.91 -9.12 -8.26
CA PRO A 25 -4.08 -7.99 -7.86
C PRO A 25 -3.79 -7.06 -9.05
N PRO A 26 -3.67 -5.74 -8.84
CA PRO A 26 -3.19 -4.84 -9.88
C PRO A 26 -1.86 -5.32 -10.45
N GLU A 27 -1.68 -5.20 -11.76
CA GLU A 27 -0.43 -5.57 -12.44
C GLU A 27 0.67 -4.57 -12.06
N GLN A 28 1.86 -5.08 -11.75
CA GLN A 28 3.02 -4.25 -11.48
C GLN A 28 3.61 -3.77 -12.81
N GLU A 29 3.64 -2.46 -13.02
CA GLU A 29 4.40 -1.82 -14.08
C GLU A 29 5.68 -1.18 -13.49
N GLU A 30 6.80 -1.32 -14.19
CA GLU A 30 8.10 -0.80 -13.72
C GLU A 30 8.02 0.70 -13.40
N GLY A 31 8.40 1.05 -12.18
CA GLY A 31 8.44 2.43 -11.71
C GLY A 31 7.08 3.12 -11.54
N LYS A 32 5.94 2.45 -11.75
CA LYS A 32 4.61 3.06 -11.59
C LYS A 32 3.91 2.60 -10.32
N PRO A 33 3.17 3.51 -9.63
CA PRO A 33 2.34 3.15 -8.49
C PRO A 33 1.40 1.98 -8.78
N LEU A 34 1.32 1.05 -7.84
CA LEU A 34 0.50 -0.16 -7.95
C LEU A 34 -1.01 0.16 -7.88
N THR A 35 -1.38 1.23 -7.20
CA THR A 35 -2.76 1.71 -7.12
C THR A 35 -2.87 3.16 -7.61
N PRO A 36 -4.00 3.57 -8.22
CA PRO A 36 -4.29 4.98 -8.47
C PRO A 36 -4.31 5.79 -7.18
N ARG A 37 -3.97 7.09 -7.26
CA ARG A 37 -4.09 8.01 -6.13
C ARG A 37 -5.52 8.05 -5.59
N GLY A 38 -5.65 8.18 -4.28
CA GLY A 38 -6.95 8.22 -3.59
C GLY A 38 -7.65 6.87 -3.54
N THR A 39 -6.96 5.76 -3.83
CA THR A 39 -7.51 4.42 -3.77
C THR A 39 -6.64 3.49 -2.95
N VAL A 40 -7.29 2.53 -2.27
CA VAL A 40 -6.62 1.50 -1.48
C VAL A 40 -7.02 0.14 -2.02
N PHE A 41 -6.03 -0.72 -2.24
CA PHE A 41 -6.27 -2.13 -2.56
C PHE A 41 -6.07 -2.99 -1.31
N LYS A 42 -7.14 -3.60 -0.82
CA LYS A 42 -7.08 -4.56 0.29
C LYS A 42 -6.74 -5.95 -0.25
N SER A 43 -5.57 -6.48 0.13
CA SER A 43 -5.10 -7.79 -0.28
C SER A 43 -5.14 -8.79 0.87
N TRP A 44 -5.66 -9.99 0.61
CA TRP A 44 -5.53 -11.14 1.50
C TRP A 44 -4.28 -11.99 1.21
N GLU A 45 -3.56 -11.64 0.15
CA GLU A 45 -2.25 -12.22 -0.16
C GLU A 45 -1.16 -11.18 0.07
N PRO A 46 -0.07 -11.54 0.77
CA PRO A 46 1.02 -10.60 1.00
C PRO A 46 1.75 -10.30 -0.31
N ILE A 47 2.26 -9.07 -0.45
CA ILE A 47 3.01 -8.62 -1.63
C ILE A 47 4.34 -9.38 -1.81
N GLU A 48 4.85 -9.99 -0.73
CA GLU A 48 6.04 -10.85 -0.72
C GLU A 48 5.85 -12.02 0.23
N ARG A 49 6.56 -13.12 -0.04
CA ARG A 49 6.54 -14.34 0.77
C ARG A 49 7.95 -14.71 1.18
N SER A 50 8.08 -15.32 2.36
CA SER A 50 9.36 -15.85 2.83
C SER A 50 9.91 -16.89 1.85
N TYR A 51 11.23 -16.94 1.73
CA TYR A 51 11.92 -17.94 0.91
C TYR A 51 13.05 -18.59 1.70
N GLY A 52 12.98 -19.91 1.88
CA GLY A 52 13.91 -20.64 2.73
C GLY A 52 13.89 -20.12 4.18
N ASP A 53 15.05 -19.75 4.71
CA ASP A 53 15.20 -19.23 6.08
C ASP A 53 15.01 -17.70 6.18
N GLN A 54 14.77 -17.01 5.06
CA GLN A 54 14.57 -15.56 5.05
C GLN A 54 13.09 -15.22 5.25
N THR A 55 12.78 -14.59 6.39
CA THR A 55 11.43 -14.09 6.68
C THR A 55 11.16 -12.81 5.92
N ALA A 56 10.10 -12.80 5.10
CA ALA A 56 9.60 -11.60 4.45
C ALA A 56 8.85 -10.72 5.45
N LEU A 57 9.27 -9.46 5.58
CA LEU A 57 8.75 -8.54 6.58
C LEU A 57 7.32 -8.07 6.26
N LEU A 58 6.92 -8.15 4.99
CA LEU A 58 5.55 -7.91 4.55
C LEU A 58 4.77 -9.21 4.31
N GLU A 59 5.11 -10.32 4.98
CA GLU A 59 4.31 -11.55 4.92
C GLU A 59 3.22 -11.58 6.01
N PHE A 60 2.19 -10.74 5.83
CA PHE A 60 1.00 -10.71 6.67
C PHE A 60 -0.25 -10.42 5.85
N ALA A 61 -1.43 -10.69 6.41
CA ALA A 61 -2.71 -10.40 5.79
C ALA A 61 -3.77 -9.99 6.85
N PRO A 62 -4.74 -9.11 6.51
CA PRO A 62 -4.82 -8.38 5.24
C PRO A 62 -3.72 -7.31 5.14
N GLN A 63 -3.33 -6.99 3.90
CA GLN A 63 -2.54 -5.82 3.58
C GLN A 63 -3.41 -4.77 2.91
N TYR A 64 -3.00 -3.52 3.04
CA TYR A 64 -3.60 -2.41 2.33
C TYR A 64 -2.51 -1.74 1.52
N TRP A 65 -2.66 -1.73 0.21
CA TRP A 65 -1.69 -1.18 -0.72
C TRP A 65 -2.18 0.18 -1.17
N LEU A 66 -1.43 1.21 -0.80
CA LEU A 66 -1.75 2.60 -1.10
C LEU A 66 -0.80 3.14 -2.16
N ASN A 67 -1.24 4.17 -2.87
CA ASN A 67 -0.36 4.91 -3.74
C ASN A 67 0.69 5.64 -2.88
N PRO A 68 1.99 5.59 -3.24
CA PRO A 68 3.06 6.31 -2.56
C PRO A 68 2.79 7.81 -2.36
N GLU A 69 2.08 8.43 -3.29
CA GLU A 69 1.78 9.86 -3.24
C GLU A 69 0.61 10.22 -2.30
N ASP A 70 -0.11 9.23 -1.76
CA ASP A 70 -1.26 9.45 -0.86
C ASP A 70 -0.82 9.68 0.60
N ILE A 71 0.34 9.16 0.99
CA ILE A 71 0.94 9.43 2.32
C ILE A 71 1.63 10.80 2.39
N GLY A 72 2.05 11.33 1.23
CA GLY A 72 2.54 12.71 1.06
C GLY A 72 3.62 13.14 2.06
N GLU A 73 3.62 14.44 2.39
CA GLU A 73 4.56 15.04 3.36
C GLU A 73 4.13 14.84 4.82
N THR A 74 3.01 14.16 5.08
CA THR A 74 2.51 13.92 6.45
C THR A 74 3.37 12.93 7.23
N VAL A 75 4.23 12.22 6.51
CA VAL A 75 5.13 11.19 6.99
C VAL A 75 6.56 11.57 6.65
N ARG A 76 7.53 10.96 7.33
CA ARG A 76 8.95 11.17 7.06
C ARG A 76 9.68 9.83 7.08
N ASN A 77 10.82 9.79 6.42
CA ASN A 77 11.73 8.66 6.53
C ASN A 77 12.16 8.44 7.99
N THR A 78 12.31 7.17 8.35
CA THR A 78 13.00 6.77 9.57
C THR A 78 14.44 7.33 9.62
N ARG A 79 15.02 7.39 10.82
CA ARG A 79 16.43 7.78 11.01
C ARG A 79 17.39 6.61 10.90
N ASP A 80 16.88 5.39 10.77
CA ASP A 80 17.68 4.18 10.61
C ASP A 80 18.10 4.04 9.13
N PRO A 81 19.37 4.31 8.77
CA PRO A 81 19.82 4.28 7.38
C PRO A 81 19.74 2.87 6.77
N HIS A 82 19.75 1.82 7.58
CA HIS A 82 19.62 0.45 7.09
C HIS A 82 18.24 0.16 6.49
N ARG A 83 17.23 1.01 6.76
CA ARG A 83 15.88 0.87 6.20
C ARG A 83 15.60 1.83 5.05
N LEU A 84 16.65 2.52 4.58
CA LEU A 84 16.58 3.49 3.50
C LEU A 84 17.33 3.04 2.25
N ASN A 85 17.43 1.72 2.06
CA ASN A 85 18.11 1.11 0.93
C ASN A 85 17.30 1.26 -0.36
N GLY A 86 18.02 1.23 -1.49
CA GLY A 86 17.47 1.18 -2.83
C GLY A 86 18.31 1.95 -3.86
N CYS A 87 17.97 1.79 -5.14
CA CYS A 87 18.68 2.36 -6.28
C CYS A 87 18.03 3.65 -6.76
N CYS A 88 16.76 3.59 -7.18
CA CYS A 88 16.00 4.73 -7.69
C CYS A 88 15.03 5.33 -6.67
N GLY A 89 14.85 4.64 -5.55
CA GLY A 89 13.91 4.96 -4.47
C GLY A 89 14.17 4.05 -3.28
N LEU A 90 13.18 3.88 -2.40
CA LEU A 90 13.24 2.99 -1.25
C LEU A 90 12.82 1.57 -1.65
N ASP A 91 13.62 0.54 -1.39
CA ASP A 91 13.24 -0.85 -1.70
C ASP A 91 12.21 -1.42 -0.70
N GLY A 92 12.21 -0.92 0.53
CA GLY A 92 11.36 -1.40 1.62
C GLY A 92 11.60 -2.86 1.99
N CYS A 93 12.82 -3.38 1.82
CA CYS A 93 13.18 -4.77 2.14
C CYS A 93 13.61 -4.96 3.61
N ASP A 94 14.02 -3.89 4.28
CA ASP A 94 14.53 -3.92 5.66
C ASP A 94 13.51 -3.42 6.70
N GLY A 95 12.23 -3.43 6.35
CA GLY A 95 11.11 -3.15 7.24
C GLY A 95 10.57 -1.72 7.17
N PRO A 96 9.74 -1.31 8.16
CA PRO A 96 9.09 0.00 8.14
C PRO A 96 10.10 1.14 8.06
N ASN A 97 9.94 1.94 7.02
CA ASN A 97 10.83 3.05 6.69
C ASN A 97 10.14 4.43 6.76
N GLN A 98 8.83 4.46 7.01
CA GLN A 98 8.07 5.68 7.24
C GLN A 98 7.67 5.82 8.71
N ILE A 99 7.77 7.05 9.23
CA ILE A 99 7.34 7.42 10.58
C ILE A 99 6.43 8.66 10.56
N CYS A 100 5.50 8.73 11.50
CA CYS A 100 4.66 9.90 11.75
C CYS A 100 5.47 11.04 12.41
N GLY A 101 4.92 12.26 12.40
CA GLY A 101 5.44 13.39 13.18
C GLY A 101 5.58 13.09 14.68
N CYS A 102 4.70 12.24 15.25
CA CYS A 102 4.80 11.78 16.64
C CYS A 102 5.93 10.78 16.89
N GLY A 103 6.57 10.25 15.84
CA GLY A 103 7.66 9.29 15.92
C GLY A 103 7.25 7.81 15.82
N ALA A 104 5.96 7.50 15.77
CA ALA A 104 5.48 6.13 15.51
C ALA A 104 5.91 5.66 14.12
N GLN A 105 6.36 4.41 14.00
CA GLN A 105 6.47 3.73 12.71
C GLN A 105 5.07 3.51 12.16
N ILE A 106 4.87 3.75 10.87
CA ILE A 106 3.53 3.70 10.26
C ILE A 106 3.45 2.76 9.07
N GLY A 107 4.58 2.34 8.50
CA GLY A 107 4.58 1.43 7.37
C GLY A 107 5.84 1.44 6.55
N THR A 108 5.79 0.68 5.48
CA THR A 108 6.87 0.45 4.51
C THR A 108 6.49 1.11 3.19
N LEU A 109 7.29 2.09 2.78
CA LEU A 109 7.22 2.69 1.46
C LEU A 109 8.19 1.97 0.52
N ARG A 110 7.69 1.55 -0.64
CA ARG A 110 8.46 1.01 -1.75
C ARG A 110 8.36 1.92 -2.96
N THR A 111 9.49 2.42 -3.42
CA THR A 111 9.63 3.30 -4.60
C THR A 111 10.84 2.98 -5.47
N ASP A 112 11.57 1.90 -5.17
CA ASP A 112 12.66 1.43 -6.04
C ASP A 112 12.11 0.80 -7.32
N CYS A 113 12.82 0.97 -8.44
CA CYS A 113 12.36 0.62 -9.79
C CYS A 113 12.09 -0.88 -9.98
N TRP A 114 12.77 -1.74 -9.22
CA TRP A 114 12.63 -3.19 -9.27
C TRP A 114 11.63 -3.75 -8.25
N THR A 115 11.12 -2.90 -7.35
CA THR A 115 10.11 -3.27 -6.34
C THR A 115 8.71 -2.83 -6.77
N PRO A 116 7.65 -3.46 -6.25
CA PRO A 116 6.31 -2.90 -6.38
C PRO A 116 6.28 -1.47 -5.81
N HIS A 117 5.67 -0.52 -6.52
CA HIS A 117 5.67 0.89 -6.11
C HIS A 117 4.41 1.19 -5.28
N LEU A 118 4.49 1.10 -3.97
CA LEU A 118 3.34 1.26 -3.05
C LEU A 118 3.77 1.67 -1.64
N PHE A 119 2.78 2.03 -0.82
CA PHE A 119 2.91 2.06 0.63
C PHE A 119 2.07 0.96 1.28
N VAL A 120 2.65 0.24 2.26
CA VAL A 120 1.96 -0.74 3.10
C VAL A 120 1.99 -0.26 4.55
N PRO A 121 0.84 0.08 5.17
CA PRO A 121 0.78 0.44 6.58
C PRO A 121 1.21 -0.72 7.47
N ASP A 122 1.87 -0.39 8.59
CA ASP A 122 2.24 -1.37 9.61
C ASP A 122 1.00 -1.71 10.46
N PRO A 123 0.50 -2.96 10.42
CA PRO A 123 -0.73 -3.35 11.12
C PRO A 123 -0.58 -3.37 12.64
N THR A 124 0.65 -3.28 13.18
CA THR A 124 0.90 -3.28 14.62
C THR A 124 0.83 -1.89 15.24
N THR A 125 1.00 -0.85 14.42
CA THR A 125 1.07 0.55 14.86
C THR A 125 0.03 1.45 14.21
N THR A 126 -0.70 0.96 13.21
CA THR A 126 -1.78 1.68 12.53
C THR A 126 -3.10 0.93 12.63
N ASN A 127 -4.20 1.66 12.65
CA ASN A 127 -5.55 1.11 12.59
C ASN A 127 -6.32 1.84 11.49
N TRP A 128 -7.15 1.11 10.76
CA TRP A 128 -8.11 1.69 9.84
C TRP A 128 -9.29 2.25 10.62
N ILE A 129 -9.68 3.47 10.28
CA ILE A 129 -10.91 4.11 10.76
C ILE A 129 -11.88 4.14 9.59
N GLU A 130 -13.03 3.50 9.76
CA GLU A 130 -14.18 3.63 8.85
C GLU A 130 -15.02 4.81 9.37
N GLU A 131 -15.32 5.77 8.49
CA GLU A 131 -16.24 6.89 8.79
C GLU A 131 -17.66 6.60 8.32
#